data_AF-A0AAE1LU48-F1
#
_entry.id   AF-A0AAE1LU48-F1
#
_cell.length_a   1.000
_cell.length_b   1.000
_cell.length_c   1.000
_cell.angle_alpha   90.00
_cell.angle_beta   90.00
_cell.angle_gamma   90.00
#
_symmetry.space_group_name_H-M   'P 1'
#
loop_
_entity.id
_entity.type
_entity.pdbx_description
1 polymer ?
#
loop_
_entity_poly.entity_id
_entity_poly.type
_entity_poly.pdbx_seq_one_letter_code
_entity_poly.pdbx_strand_id
1 'polypeptide(L)'
;MDGFTLDALMRRDRHVAPLFEGVFAADTLPRRLHKCPALLICNTDPISKPGTHWVAFFIDKHGVGEYWDSYGMPPIVSHHKNFLKRLCKKWTYNHTSLQAIDSKVCGEYCLLYLIHRAHGYTLHSFVHKLFTSNPLKNDEIVRTLFKRMFGKKRACVIDQRKTQTCCERNR
;
A
#
# COMPACT_ATOMS: atom_id res chain seq x y z
N MET A 1 -12.43 -1.20 2.14
CA MET A 1 -11.80 -1.40 0.81
C MET A 1 -11.51 -2.88 0.67
N ASP A 2 -11.88 -3.49 -0.46
CA ASP A 2 -11.63 -4.90 -0.73
C ASP A 2 -10.21 -5.14 -1.29
N GLY A 3 -9.77 -6.39 -1.27
CA GLY A 3 -8.43 -6.79 -1.71
C GLY A 3 -8.16 -6.58 -3.20
N PHE A 4 -9.18 -6.73 -4.07
CA PHE A 4 -9.02 -6.51 -5.51
C PHE A 4 -8.76 -5.04 -5.82
N THR A 5 -9.48 -4.15 -5.13
CA THR A 5 -9.27 -2.70 -5.23
C THR A 5 -7.85 -2.33 -4.79
N LEU A 6 -7.37 -2.87 -3.66
CA LEU A 6 -6.01 -2.63 -3.18
C LEU A 6 -4.95 -3.08 -4.19
N ASP A 7 -5.08 -4.29 -4.72
CA ASP A 7 -4.14 -4.86 -5.69
C ASP A 7 -4.10 -4.01 -6.98
N ALA A 8 -5.27 -3.67 -7.53
CA ALA A 8 -5.39 -2.88 -8.74
C ALA A 8 -4.77 -1.48 -8.58
N LEU A 9 -4.93 -0.84 -7.42
CA LEU A 9 -4.35 0.49 -7.16
C LEU A 9 -2.83 0.40 -7.04
N MET A 10 -2.30 -0.57 -6.30
CA MET A 10 -0.85 -0.74 -6.14
C MET A 10 -0.15 -1.07 -7.45
N ARG A 11 -0.77 -1.88 -8.32
CA ARG A 11 -0.21 -2.21 -9.64
C ARG A 11 -0.23 -1.05 -10.62
N ARG A 12 -1.04 -0.01 -10.39
CA ARG A 12 -1.07 1.20 -11.23
C ARG A 12 0.01 2.21 -10.89
N ASP A 13 0.54 2.18 -9.67
CA ASP A 13 1.59 3.09 -9.25
C ASP A 13 2.96 2.64 -9.80
N ARG A 14 3.63 3.54 -10.54
CA ARG A 14 4.88 3.23 -11.26
C ARG A 14 6.07 2.90 -10.36
N HIS A 15 6.07 3.39 -9.11
CA HIS A 15 7.16 3.17 -8.17
C HIS A 15 6.90 1.89 -7.35
N VAL A 16 5.63 1.61 -7.07
CA VAL A 16 5.20 0.43 -6.31
C VAL A 16 5.20 -0.84 -7.16
N ALA A 17 4.61 -0.80 -8.37
CA ALA A 17 4.35 -2.00 -9.16
C ALA A 17 5.57 -2.92 -9.39
N PRO A 18 6.80 -2.42 -9.61
CA PRO A 18 7.98 -3.27 -9.74
C PRO A 18 8.37 -4.02 -8.46
N LEU A 19 7.95 -3.53 -7.29
CA LEU A 19 8.30 -4.03 -5.95
C LEU A 19 7.16 -4.82 -5.29
N PHE A 20 5.94 -4.71 -5.83
CA PHE A 20 4.73 -5.24 -5.21
C PHE A 20 4.50 -6.71 -5.52
N GLU A 21 4.46 -7.54 -4.48
CA GLU A 21 4.17 -8.98 -4.58
C GLU A 21 2.68 -9.24 -4.75
N GLY A 22 1.84 -8.46 -4.05
CA GLY A 22 0.39 -8.61 -4.12
C GLY A 22 -0.32 -8.35 -2.80
N VAL A 23 -1.61 -8.67 -2.83
CA VAL A 23 -2.51 -8.66 -1.68
C VAL A 23 -2.82 -10.09 -1.27
N PHE A 24 -2.69 -10.41 0.01
CA PHE A 24 -2.82 -11.76 0.54
C PHE A 24 -3.83 -11.80 1.70
N ALA A 25 -4.46 -12.94 1.92
CA ALA A 25 -5.03 -13.29 3.21
C ALA A 25 -3.95 -13.85 4.15
N ALA A 26 -4.22 -13.90 5.45
CA ALA A 26 -3.24 -14.29 6.47
C ALA A 26 -2.54 -15.63 6.16
N ASP A 27 -3.31 -16.62 5.72
CA ASP A 27 -2.87 -18.00 5.42
C ASP A 27 -2.36 -18.21 3.99
N THR A 28 -2.38 -17.16 3.16
CA THR A 28 -1.96 -17.22 1.75
C THR A 28 -0.67 -16.46 1.45
N LEU A 29 0.02 -15.95 2.48
CA LEU A 29 1.31 -15.29 2.33
C LEU A 29 2.33 -16.19 1.62
N PRO A 30 3.14 -15.65 0.70
CA PRO A 30 4.00 -16.46 -0.14
C PRO A 30 5.15 -17.11 0.66
N ARG A 31 5.62 -18.25 0.16
CA ARG A 31 6.75 -18.98 0.76
C ARG A 31 8.09 -18.33 0.43
N ARG A 32 8.20 -17.66 -0.71
CA ARG A 32 9.39 -16.95 -1.21
C ARG A 32 8.95 -15.62 -1.82
N LEU A 33 9.84 -14.64 -1.82
CA LEU A 33 9.62 -13.35 -2.49
C LEU A 33 10.24 -13.43 -3.88
N HIS A 34 9.60 -12.76 -4.84
CA HIS A 34 10.05 -12.63 -6.22
C HIS A 34 10.60 -11.23 -6.51
N LYS A 35 10.30 -10.27 -5.65
CA LYS A 35 10.72 -8.87 -5.71
C LYS A 35 11.70 -8.55 -4.58
N CYS A 36 12.58 -7.59 -4.83
CA CYS A 36 13.56 -7.13 -3.84
C CYS A 36 13.94 -5.67 -4.13
N PRO A 37 13.60 -4.69 -3.27
CA PRO A 37 12.73 -4.79 -2.10
C PRO A 37 11.33 -5.35 -2.41
N ALA A 38 10.64 -5.87 -1.41
CA ALA A 38 9.29 -6.43 -1.55
C ALA A 38 8.25 -5.62 -0.76
N LEU A 39 7.10 -5.38 -1.39
CA LEU A 39 5.92 -4.74 -0.80
C LEU A 39 4.75 -5.72 -0.83
N LEU A 40 4.07 -5.88 0.30
CA LEU A 40 2.88 -6.74 0.41
C LEU A 40 1.80 -6.04 1.24
N ILE A 41 0.55 -6.27 0.87
CA ILE A 41 -0.60 -6.00 1.76
C ILE A 41 -1.17 -7.35 2.17
N CYS A 42 -1.52 -7.49 3.45
CA CYS A 42 -2.11 -8.72 3.96
C CYS A 42 -3.32 -8.43 4.83
N ASN A 43 -4.33 -9.29 4.75
CA ASN A 43 -5.41 -9.30 5.71
C ASN A 43 -4.97 -10.05 6.98
N THR A 44 -5.54 -9.67 8.13
CA THR A 44 -5.40 -10.41 9.39
C THR A 44 -6.22 -11.69 9.44
N ASP A 45 -7.27 -11.77 8.65
CA ASP A 45 -8.08 -12.99 8.52
C ASP A 45 -7.55 -13.95 7.45
N PRO A 46 -7.85 -15.25 7.59
CA PRO A 46 -7.63 -16.25 6.55
C PRO A 46 -8.56 -16.03 5.36
N ILE A 47 -8.23 -16.64 4.20
CA ILE A 47 -8.98 -16.49 2.95
C ILE A 47 -10.44 -16.93 3.04
N SER A 48 -10.75 -17.84 3.98
CA SER A 48 -12.10 -18.35 4.22
C SER A 48 -13.02 -17.35 4.93
N LYS A 49 -12.51 -16.19 5.36
CA LYS A 49 -13.28 -15.15 6.06
C LYS A 49 -13.37 -13.86 5.23
N PRO A 50 -14.35 -12.98 5.52
CA PRO A 50 -14.55 -11.74 4.75
C PRO A 50 -13.40 -10.73 4.80
N GLY A 51 -12.48 -10.87 5.76
CA GLY A 51 -11.40 -9.91 5.99
C GLY A 51 -11.79 -8.83 6.99
N THR A 52 -11.00 -8.64 8.05
CA THR A 52 -11.31 -7.69 9.14
C THR A 52 -10.38 -6.48 9.17
N HIS A 53 -9.09 -6.69 8.92
CA HIS A 53 -8.08 -5.64 9.03
C HIS A 53 -6.98 -5.82 7.99
N TRP A 54 -6.47 -4.71 7.47
CA TRP A 54 -5.39 -4.68 6.48
C TRP A 54 -4.11 -4.18 7.14
N VAL A 55 -3.02 -4.90 6.89
CA VAL A 55 -1.66 -4.57 7.32
C VAL A 55 -0.71 -4.62 6.13
N ALA A 56 0.44 -3.98 6.25
CA ALA A 56 1.42 -3.89 5.18
C ALA A 56 2.77 -4.45 5.61
N PHE A 57 3.50 -5.00 4.64
CA PHE A 57 4.86 -5.49 4.83
C PHE A 57 5.77 -4.78 3.84
N PHE A 58 6.92 -4.32 4.34
CA PHE A 58 8.04 -3.89 3.53
C PHE A 58 9.27 -4.73 3.91
N ILE A 59 9.96 -5.30 2.92
CA ILE A 59 11.20 -6.06 3.16
C ILE A 59 12.28 -5.48 2.26
N ASP A 60 13.35 -4.97 2.87
CA ASP A 60 14.45 -4.35 2.14
C ASP A 60 15.41 -5.37 1.52
N LYS A 61 16.34 -4.86 0.70
CA LYS A 61 17.38 -5.65 0.03
C LYS A 61 18.38 -6.34 0.97
N HIS A 62 18.39 -5.98 2.25
CA HIS A 62 19.26 -6.55 3.27
C HIS A 62 18.54 -7.60 4.12
N GLY A 63 17.25 -7.85 3.87
CA GLY A 63 16.42 -8.79 4.63
C GLY A 63 15.90 -8.19 5.94
N VAL A 64 15.77 -6.85 6.01
CA VAL A 64 15.13 -6.14 7.13
C VAL A 64 13.66 -5.96 6.81
N GLY A 65 12.80 -6.54 7.64
CA GLY A 65 11.36 -6.44 7.50
C GLY A 65 10.74 -5.32 8.35
N GLU A 66 9.69 -4.71 7.82
CA GLU A 66 8.80 -3.81 8.55
C GLU A 66 7.38 -4.38 8.45
N TYR A 67 6.76 -4.61 9.61
CA TYR A 67 5.34 -4.89 9.73
C TYR A 67 4.63 -3.59 10.08
N TRP A 68 3.71 -3.17 9.24
CA TRP A 68 3.00 -1.92 9.40
C TRP A 68 1.53 -2.18 9.72
N ASP A 69 1.06 -1.60 10.82
CA ASP A 69 -0.32 -1.66 11.27
C ASP A 69 -0.78 -0.25 11.66
N SER A 70 -1.90 0.20 11.11
CA SER A 70 -2.47 1.53 11.39
C SER A 70 -2.77 1.76 12.88
N TYR A 71 -2.97 0.68 13.65
CA TYR A 71 -3.19 0.71 15.09
C TYR A 71 -1.91 0.61 15.92
N GLY A 72 -0.74 0.51 15.28
CA GLY A 72 0.55 0.41 15.99
C GLY A 72 0.74 -0.92 16.71
N MET A 73 0.02 -1.96 16.29
CA MET A 73 0.04 -3.27 16.93
C MET A 73 1.15 -4.15 16.35
N PRO A 74 1.77 -5.02 17.17
CA PRO A 74 2.69 -6.04 16.67
C PRO A 74 1.94 -7.11 15.83
N PRO A 75 2.65 -7.94 15.05
CA PRO A 75 2.04 -9.05 14.32
C PRO A 75 1.51 -10.14 15.26
N ILE A 76 0.27 -9.99 15.70
CA ILE A 76 -0.44 -10.95 16.57
C ILE A 76 -0.86 -12.22 15.82
N VAL A 77 -1.09 -12.12 14.51
CA VAL A 77 -1.46 -13.24 13.66
C VAL A 77 -0.25 -14.14 13.43
N SER A 78 -0.37 -15.42 13.80
CA SER A 78 0.73 -16.38 13.75
C SER A 78 1.34 -16.51 12.36
N HIS A 79 0.50 -16.51 11.30
CA HIS A 79 0.97 -16.55 9.92
C HIS A 79 1.87 -15.36 9.55
N HIS A 80 1.51 -14.16 9.98
CA HIS A 80 2.30 -12.94 9.73
C HIS A 80 3.64 -13.00 10.45
N LYS A 81 3.63 -13.38 11.73
CA LYS A 81 4.85 -13.56 12.54
C LYS A 81 5.77 -14.63 11.94
N ASN A 82 5.21 -15.75 11.48
CA ASN A 82 5.95 -16.83 10.86
C ASN A 82 6.52 -16.44 9.49
N PHE A 83 5.79 -15.62 8.73
CA PHE A 83 6.29 -15.05 7.47
C PHE A 83 7.52 -14.17 7.70
N LEU A 84 7.46 -13.23 8.65
CA LEU A 84 8.60 -12.37 9.01
C LEU A 84 9.80 -13.18 9.49
N LYS A 85 9.60 -14.14 10.40
CA LYS A 85 10.67 -15.02 10.90
C LYS A 85 11.33 -15.82 9.79
N ARG A 86 10.56 -16.24 8.78
CA ARG A 86 11.05 -17.05 7.66
C ARG A 86 11.86 -16.25 6.66
N LEU A 87 11.44 -15.01 6.36
CA LEU A 87 11.97 -14.25 5.23
C LEU A 87 12.88 -13.08 5.62
N CYS A 88 12.87 -12.67 6.89
CA CYS A 88 13.65 -11.53 7.37
C CYS A 88 14.74 -11.98 8.35
N LYS A 89 15.94 -11.40 8.22
CA LYS A 89 17.02 -11.55 9.20
C LYS A 89 16.69 -10.85 10.52
N LYS A 90 16.04 -9.69 10.40
CA LYS A 90 15.51 -8.88 11.51
C LYS A 90 14.26 -8.16 11.03
N TRP A 91 13.34 -7.85 11.92
CA TRP A 91 12.16 -7.07 11.58
C TRP A 91 11.72 -6.17 12.72
N THR A 92 10.96 -5.14 12.38
CA THR A 92 10.37 -4.18 13.32
C THR A 92 8.90 -3.91 12.96
N TYR A 93 8.22 -3.13 13.78
CA TYR A 93 6.87 -2.63 13.51
C TYR A 93 6.72 -1.19 14.02
N ASN A 94 5.65 -0.49 13.61
CA ASN A 94 5.34 0.81 14.20
C ASN A 94 4.61 0.65 15.54
N HIS A 95 4.97 1.48 16.51
CA HIS A 95 4.39 1.45 17.87
C HIS A 95 3.35 2.55 18.12
N THR A 96 3.08 3.39 17.11
CA THR A 96 2.13 4.50 17.21
C THR A 96 0.82 4.10 16.53
N SER A 97 -0.28 4.16 17.29
CA SER A 97 -1.63 4.07 16.74
C SER A 97 -1.98 5.39 16.05
N LEU A 98 -2.20 5.33 14.73
CA LEU A 98 -2.51 6.49 13.90
C LEU A 98 -3.97 6.56 13.51
N GLN A 99 -4.65 5.42 13.42
CA GLN A 99 -6.03 5.31 12.97
C GLN A 99 -7.02 5.32 14.13
N ALA A 100 -8.17 5.97 13.93
CA ALA A 100 -9.25 5.93 14.91
C ALA A 100 -9.82 4.52 15.09
N ILE A 101 -10.22 4.18 16.32
CA ILE A 101 -10.87 2.89 16.63
C ILE A 101 -12.10 2.71 15.73
N ASP A 102 -12.31 1.50 15.21
CA ASP A 102 -13.41 1.10 14.32
C ASP A 102 -13.49 1.78 12.94
N SER A 103 -12.59 2.72 12.64
CA SER A 103 -12.50 3.31 11.31
C SER A 103 -12.17 2.26 10.24
N LYS A 104 -12.67 2.45 9.02
CA LYS A 104 -12.53 1.49 7.90
C LYS A 104 -11.46 1.88 6.88
N VAL A 105 -10.50 2.71 7.28
CA VAL A 105 -9.47 3.31 6.41
C VAL A 105 -8.13 2.58 6.41
N CYS A 106 -7.97 1.46 7.13
CA CYS A 106 -6.71 0.72 7.26
C CYS A 106 -6.09 0.31 5.91
N GLY A 107 -6.92 0.01 4.90
CA GLY A 107 -6.45 -0.25 3.54
C GLY A 107 -5.82 0.97 2.87
N GLU A 108 -6.42 2.17 3.01
CA GLU A 108 -5.89 3.43 2.44
C GLU A 108 -4.55 3.78 3.06
N TYR A 109 -4.48 3.59 4.37
CA TYR A 109 -3.28 3.67 5.19
C TYR A 109 -2.15 2.75 4.68
N CYS A 110 -2.44 1.47 4.41
CA CYS A 110 -1.48 0.52 3.83
C CYS A 110 -0.95 0.99 2.48
N LEU A 111 -1.83 1.48 1.60
CA LEU A 111 -1.44 2.02 0.30
C LEU A 111 -0.45 3.19 0.48
N LEU A 112 -0.81 4.18 1.30
CA LEU A 112 0.01 5.37 1.52
C LEU A 112 1.37 5.00 2.12
N TYR A 113 1.42 4.08 3.08
CA TYR A 113 2.68 3.62 3.65
C TYR A 113 3.57 2.94 2.61
N LEU A 114 3.04 2.02 1.80
CA LEU A 114 3.84 1.29 0.81
C LEU A 114 4.30 2.19 -0.34
N ILE A 115 3.49 3.18 -0.75
CA ILE A 115 3.92 4.20 -1.71
C ILE A 115 5.05 5.04 -1.09
N HIS A 116 4.91 5.46 0.16
CA HIS A 116 5.96 6.19 0.88
C HIS A 116 7.28 5.40 0.93
N ARG A 117 7.21 4.09 1.19
CA ARG A 117 8.38 3.20 1.12
C ARG A 117 8.95 3.05 -0.29
N ALA A 118 8.11 2.93 -1.31
CA ALA A 118 8.54 2.81 -2.71
C ALA A 118 9.29 4.07 -3.19
N HIS A 119 8.97 5.23 -2.62
CA HIS A 119 9.70 6.48 -2.84
C HIS A 119 10.98 6.62 -2.00
N GLY A 120 11.36 5.60 -1.23
CA GLY A 120 12.60 5.56 -0.46
C GLY A 120 12.53 6.22 0.92
N TYR A 121 11.34 6.64 1.36
CA TYR A 121 11.17 7.22 2.68
C TYR A 121 11.03 6.14 3.77
N THR A 122 11.39 6.48 5.00
CA THR A 122 11.44 5.53 6.13
C THR A 122 10.11 5.42 6.86
N LEU A 123 9.91 4.30 7.58
CA LEU A 123 8.78 4.11 8.50
C LEU A 123 8.65 5.27 9.49
N HIS A 124 9.76 5.67 10.11
CA HIS A 124 9.79 6.79 11.05
C HIS A 124 9.27 8.08 10.41
N SER A 125 9.69 8.39 9.18
CA SER A 125 9.20 9.58 8.48
C SER A 125 7.72 9.52 8.13
N PHE A 126 7.19 8.33 7.81
CA PHE A 126 5.76 8.14 7.58
C PHE A 126 4.95 8.46 8.83
N VAL A 127 5.35 7.87 9.97
CA VAL A 127 4.63 8.02 11.24
C VAL A 127 4.72 9.45 11.78
N HIS A 128 5.90 10.06 11.77
CA HIS A 128 6.15 11.29 12.54
C HIS A 128 6.12 12.58 11.73
N LYS A 129 6.13 12.53 10.38
CA LYS A 129 6.10 13.76 9.55
C LYS A 129 4.76 14.03 8.88
N LEU A 130 3.91 13.01 8.72
CA LEU A 130 2.64 13.14 8.01
C LEU A 130 1.42 13.24 8.93
N PHE A 131 1.54 12.79 10.18
CA PHE A 131 0.42 12.60 11.08
C PHE A 131 0.57 13.38 12.37
N THR A 132 -0.57 13.56 13.04
CA THR A 132 -0.71 14.22 14.32
C THR A 132 -0.95 13.18 15.43
N SER A 133 -1.06 13.64 16.67
CA SER A 133 -1.48 12.80 17.80
C SER A 133 -2.99 12.50 17.84
N ASN A 134 -3.81 13.11 16.97
CA ASN A 134 -5.25 12.90 16.93
C ASN A 134 -5.65 11.91 15.82
N PRO A 135 -6.12 10.70 16.15
CA PRO A 135 -6.45 9.69 15.15
C PRO A 135 -7.58 10.07 14.19
N LEU A 136 -8.59 10.81 14.65
CA LEU A 136 -9.68 11.27 13.79
C LEU A 136 -9.20 12.26 12.72
N LYS A 137 -8.27 13.15 13.09
CA LYS A 137 -7.63 14.05 12.12
C LYS A 137 -6.75 13.28 11.14
N ASN A 138 -6.05 12.25 11.62
CA ASN A 138 -5.20 11.43 10.77
C ASN A 138 -6.02 10.65 9.73
N ASP A 139 -7.18 10.11 10.11
CA ASP A 139 -8.12 9.48 9.17
C ASP A 139 -8.58 10.45 8.07
N GLU A 140 -8.85 11.72 8.43
CA GLU A 140 -9.20 12.76 7.46
C GLU A 140 -8.04 13.08 6.50
N ILE A 141 -6.82 13.17 7.03
CA ILE A 141 -5.59 13.33 6.22
C ILE A 141 -5.46 12.16 5.24
N VAL A 142 -5.60 10.92 5.71
CA VAL A 142 -5.51 9.72 4.86
C VAL A 142 -6.55 9.73 3.75
N ARG A 143 -7.82 9.98 4.08
CA ARG A 143 -8.90 10.04 3.07
C ARG A 143 -8.63 11.14 2.04
N THR A 144 -8.13 12.29 2.48
CA THR A 144 -7.81 13.42 1.59
C THR A 144 -6.66 13.08 0.65
N LEU A 145 -5.57 12.51 1.17
CA LEU A 145 -4.42 12.06 0.38
C LEU A 145 -4.84 10.97 -0.61
N PHE A 146 -5.59 9.97 -0.15
CA PHE A 146 -6.11 8.90 -0.98
C PHE A 146 -6.95 9.44 -2.15
N LYS A 147 -7.92 10.32 -1.88
CA LYS A 147 -8.74 10.97 -2.91
C LYS A 147 -7.89 11.78 -3.89
N ARG A 148 -6.87 12.48 -3.41
CA ARG A 148 -5.96 13.26 -4.28
C ARG A 148 -5.17 12.35 -5.22
N MET A 149 -4.72 11.19 -4.74
CA MET A 149 -3.89 10.27 -5.50
C MET A 149 -4.70 9.39 -6.46
N PHE A 150 -5.89 8.94 -6.05
CA PHE A 150 -6.65 7.92 -6.77
C PHE A 150 -8.06 8.35 -7.20
N GLY A 151 -8.56 9.50 -6.72
CA GLY A 151 -9.94 9.94 -6.93
C GLY A 151 -10.25 10.52 -8.31
N LYS A 152 -9.25 10.76 -9.16
CA LYS A 152 -9.49 11.18 -10.54
C LYS A 152 -9.47 9.96 -11.47
N LYS A 153 -10.65 9.55 -11.96
CA LYS A 153 -10.71 8.93 -13.30
C LYS A 153 -9.97 9.91 -14.21
N ARG A 154 -8.87 9.49 -14.84
CA ARG A 154 -8.34 10.26 -15.97
C ARG A 154 -9.49 10.35 -16.96
N ALA A 155 -10.10 11.53 -17.10
CA ALA A 155 -10.89 11.82 -18.27
C ALA A 155 -9.96 11.55 -19.45
N CYS A 156 -10.37 10.64 -20.33
CA CYS A 156 -9.74 10.48 -21.61
C CYS A 156 -9.91 11.83 -22.31
N VAL A 157 -8.89 12.68 -22.27
CA VAL A 157 -8.81 13.81 -23.19
C VAL A 157 -8.43 13.15 -24.51
N ILE A 158 -9.46 12.79 -25.27
CA ILE A 158 -9.32 12.53 -26.70
C ILE A 158 -8.81 13.85 -27.27
N ASP A 159 -7.53 13.85 -27.66
CA ASP A 159 -6.89 14.95 -28.35
C ASP A 159 -7.60 15.15 -29.70
N GLN A 160 -8.48 16.15 -29.78
CA GLN A 160 -9.13 16.58 -31.02
C GLN A 160 -8.22 17.46 -31.91
N ARG A 161 -6.89 17.40 -31.76
CA ARG A 161 -5.96 18.15 -32.64
C ARG A 161 -5.20 17.25 -33.60
N LYS A 162 -5.90 16.49 -34.44
CA LYS A 162 -5.35 16.01 -35.73
C LYS A 162 -6.43 15.91 -36.82
N THR A 163 -6.97 17.05 -37.23
CA THR A 163 -7.42 17.23 -38.62
C THR A 163 -7.09 18.67 -39.03
N GLN A 164 -5.82 18.91 -39.36
CA GLN A 164 -5.42 20.07 -40.12
C GLN A 164 -4.67 19.57 -41.37
N THR A 165 -5.38 19.68 -42.50
CA THR A 165 -4.89 19.93 -43.86
C THR A 165 -3.69 19.12 -44.36
N CYS A 166 -3.95 18.19 -45.28
CA CYS A 166 -2.97 17.82 -46.31
C CYS A 166 -3.40 18.48 -47.64
N CYS A 167 -2.45 19.26 -48.16
CA CYS A 167 -2.39 20.08 -49.36
C CYS A 167 -3.22 19.69 -50.58
N GLU A 168 -3.79 20.73 -51.20
CA GLU A 168 -4.03 20.81 -52.64
C GLU A 168 -2.72 20.70 -53.46
N ARG A 169 -2.86 20.08 -54.64
CA ARG A 169 -2.11 20.21 -55.92
C ARG A 169 -0.69 19.63 -56.04
N ASN A 170 -0.54 18.65 -56.94
CA ASN A 170 0.05 18.85 -58.28
C ASN A 170 0.16 17.53 -59.08
N ARG A 171 -0.75 17.32 -60.04
CA ARG A 171 -0.52 17.03 -61.48
C ARG A 171 -1.81 16.58 -62.14
#